data_AF-A0A0F0HUH4-F1
#
_entry.id   AF-A0A0F0HUH4-F1
#
_cell.length_a   1.000
_cell.length_b   1.000
_cell.length_c   1.000
_cell.angle_alpha   90.00
_cell.angle_beta   90.00
_cell.angle_gamma   90.00
#
_symmetry.space_group_name_H-M   'P 1'
#
loop_
_entity.id
_entity.type
_entity.pdbx_description
1 polymer ?
#
loop_
_entity_poly.entity_id
_entity_poly.type
_entity_poly.pdbx_seq_one_letter_code
_entity_poly.pdbx_strand_id
1 'polypeptide(L)' 'METLLYTAELIEQGGSYKLVVQDLMRDTVQTTPVPRTAVDRLPVFLSALSSKLNSSLPHGRW' A
#
# COMPACT_ATOMS: atom_id res chain seq x y z
N MET A 1 -6.93 3.24 -20.39
CA MET A 1 -5.63 2.54 -20.38
C MET A 1 -4.89 3.06 -19.16
N GLU A 2 -4.49 2.18 -18.24
CA GLU A 2 -3.79 2.57 -17.01
C GLU A 2 -2.28 2.37 -17.21
N THR A 3 -1.48 3.31 -16.72
CA THR A 3 -0.02 3.25 -16.78
C THR A 3 0.53 3.15 -15.38
N LEU A 4 1.24 2.07 -15.08
CA LEU A 4 1.88 1.85 -13.79
C LEU A 4 3.12 2.73 -13.66
N LEU A 5 3.11 3.64 -12.67
CA LEU A 5 4.21 4.58 -12.44
C LEU A 5 5.13 4.12 -11.30
N TYR A 6 4.54 3.54 -10.26
CA TYR A 6 5.26 3.08 -9.08
C TYR A 6 4.74 1.71 -8.63
N THR A 7 5.65 0.87 -8.15
CA THR A 7 5.31 -0.33 -7.37
C THR A 7 5.84 -0.17 -5.95
N ALA A 8 5.12 -0.74 -4.99
CA ALA A 8 5.51 -0.72 -3.59
C ALA A 8 5.34 -2.14 -3.01
N GLU A 9 6.44 -2.74 -2.58
CA GLU A 9 6.49 -4.11 -2.07
C GLU A 9 7.00 -4.11 -0.64
N LEU A 10 6.23 -4.70 0.27
CA LEU A 10 6.66 -4.93 1.64
C LEU A 10 7.32 -6.31 1.75
N ILE A 11 8.60 -6.33 2.12
CA ILE A 11 9.42 -7.54 2.18
C ILE A 11 9.85 -7.79 3.63
N GLU A 12 9.67 -9.03 4.10
CA GLU A 12 10.25 -9.50 5.36
C GLU A 12 11.62 -10.16 5.10
N GLN A 13 12.63 -9.78 5.87
CA GLN A 13 13.96 -10.36 5.82
C GLN A 13 14.51 -10.51 7.24
N GLY A 14 14.58 -11.76 7.73
CA GLY A 14 15.16 -12.06 9.04
C GLY A 14 14.45 -11.37 10.22
N GLY A 15 13.12 -11.23 10.15
CA GLY A 15 12.31 -10.56 11.17
C GLY A 15 12.34 -9.02 11.12
N SER A 16 13.05 -8.44 10.14
CA SER A 16 12.98 -7.01 9.80
C SER A 16 12.12 -6.83 8.56
N TYR A 17 11.35 -5.75 8.52
CA TYR A 17 10.51 -5.42 7.36
C TYR A 17 11.10 -4.23 6.62
N LYS A 18 10.97 -4.23 5.29
CA LYS A 18 11.35 -3.11 4.43
C LYS A 18 10.31 -2.89 3.36
N LEU A 19 10.02 -1.62 3.07
CA LEU A 19 9.22 -1.22 1.94
C LEU A 19 10.16 -0.87 0.79
N VAL A 20 10.02 -1.59 -0.31
CA VAL A 20 10.74 -1.32 -1.56
C VAL A 20 9.77 -0.60 -2.48
N VAL A 21 10.10 0.64 -2.85
CA VAL A 21 9.35 1.44 -3.80
C VAL A 21 10.16 1.53 -5.08
N GLN A 22 9.63 1.04 -6.19
CA GLN A 22 10.24 1.16 -7.50
C GLN A 22 9.50 2.22 -8.31
N ASP A 23 10.24 3.21 -8.78
CA ASP A 23 9.80 4.15 -9.81
C ASP A 23 10.10 3.53 -11.18
N LEU A 24 9.05 3.12 -11.90
CA LEU A 24 9.20 2.47 -13.20
C LEU A 24 9.51 3.46 -14.33
N MET A 25 9.28 4.75 -14.13
CA MET A 25 9.57 5.79 -15.12
C MET A 25 11.05 6.20 -15.07
N ARG A 26 11.65 6.17 -13.88
CA ARG A 26 13.05 6.57 -13.66
C ARG A 26 14.00 5.41 -13.37
N ASP A 27 13.46 4.19 -13.33
CA ASP A 27 14.17 2.97 -12.95
C ASP A 27 14.94 3.12 -11.62
N THR A 28 14.32 3.80 -10.65
CA THR A 28 14.91 4.01 -9.33
C THR A 28 14.25 3.15 -8.28
N VAL A 29 15.04 2.56 -7.40
CA VAL A 29 14.56 1.73 -6.29
C VAL A 29 14.91 2.42 -4.98
N GLN A 30 13.89 2.65 -4.15
CA GLN A 30 14.05 3.17 -2.79
C GLN A 30 13.65 2.10 -1.80
N THR A 31 14.45 1.92 -0.76
CA THR A 31 14.17 0.97 0.32
C THR A 31 14.10 1.70 1.64
N THR A 32 13.00 1.54 2.36
CA THR A 32 12.80 2.14 3.68
C THR A 32 12.50 1.04 4.70
N PRO A 33 13.23 0.98 5.84
CA PRO A 33 12.92 0.04 6.90
C PRO A 33 11.55 0.35 7.52
N VAL A 34 10.77 -0.68 7.79
CA VAL A 34 9.42 -0.55 8.35
C VAL A 34 9.37 -1.27 9.69
N PRO A 35 8.90 -0.61 10.76
CA PRO A 35 8.72 -1.27 12.05
C PRO A 35 7.59 -2.29 11.98
N ARG A 36 7.77 -3.45 12.62
CA ARG A 36 6.76 -4.52 12.68
C ARG A 36 5.40 -4.04 13.15
N THR A 37 5.36 -3.14 14.13
CA THR A 37 4.12 -2.56 14.65
C THR A 37 3.31 -1.79 13.61
N ALA A 38 3.96 -1.21 12.59
CA ALA A 38 3.27 -0.57 11.47
C ALA A 38 2.73 -1.63 10.50
N VAL A 39 3.49 -2.71 10.25
CA VAL A 39 3.05 -3.85 9.42
C VAL A 39 1.81 -4.51 10.03
N ASP A 40 1.82 -4.77 11.34
CA ASP A 40 0.70 -5.40 12.06
C ASP A 40 -0.59 -4.56 11.99
N ARG A 41 -0.47 -3.24 11.79
CA ARG A 41 -1.61 -2.33 11.66
C ARG A 41 -2.12 -2.19 10.23
N LEU A 42 -1.38 -2.65 9.21
CA LEU A 42 -1.79 -2.54 7.80
C LEU A 42 -3.19 -3.12 7.55
N PRO A 43 -3.56 -4.33 8.03
CA PRO A 43 -4.90 -4.86 7.81
C PRO A 43 -6.01 -3.95 8.34
N VAL A 44 -5.79 -3.33 9.51
CA VAL A 44 -6.73 -2.41 10.14
C VAL A 44 -6.87 -1.14 9.30
N PHE A 45 -5.75 -0.55 8.87
CA PHE A 45 -5.77 0.64 8.01
C PHE A 45 -6.45 0.37 6.67
N LEU A 46 -6.17 -0.77 6.03
CA LEU A 46 -6.78 -1.16 4.77
C LEU A 46 -8.28 -1.42 4.92
N SER A 47 -8.70 -2.05 6.02
CA SER A 47 -10.11 -2.24 6.34
C SER A 47 -10.84 -0.91 6.51
N ALA A 48 -10.24 0.05 7.24
CA ALA A 48 -10.79 1.39 7.42
C ALA A 48 -10.84 2.18 6.10
N LEU A 49 -9.80 2.08 5.26
CA LEU A 49 -9.75 2.71 3.95
C LEU A 49 -10.84 2.15 3.03
N SER A 50 -10.96 0.83 2.95
CA SER A 50 -12.01 0.15 2.18
C SER A 50 -13.41 0.57 2.66
N SER A 51 -13.63 0.65 3.97
CA SER A 51 -14.90 1.11 4.54
C SER A 51 -15.24 2.55 4.13
N LYS A 52 -14.26 3.45 4.10
CA LYS A 52 -14.44 4.84 3.63
C LYS A 52 -14.69 4.91 2.12
N LEU A 53 -13.94 4.17 1.33
CA LEU A 53 -14.10 4.14 -0.13
C LEU A 53 -15.46 3.53 -0.52
N ASN A 54 -15.90 2.47 0.17
CA ASN A 54 -17.21 1.85 -0.08
C ASN A 54 -18.38 2.72 0.41
N SER A 55 -18.18 3.58 1.41
CA SER A 55 -19.18 4.58 1.82
C SER A 55 -19.39 5.69 0.79
N SER A 56 -18.51 5.82 -0.21
CA SER A 56 -18.54 6.87 -1.22
C SER A 56 -19.21 6.47 -2.55
N LEU A 57 -19.89 5.33 -2.61
CA LEU A 57 -20.85 5.02 -3.69
C LEU A 57 -22.23 5.56 -3.31
N PRO A 58 -22.71 6.70 -3.86
CA PRO A 58 -24.12 7.01 -3.85
C PRO A 58 -24.78 6.09 -4.87
N HIS A 59 -25.13 4.87 -4.47
CA HIS A 59 -26.06 4.07 -5.27
C HIS A 59 -27.46 4.65 -5.05
N GLY A 60 -27.82 5.57 -5.95
CA GLY A 60 -29.13 6.20 -5.99
C GLY A 60 -30.24 5.22 -6.35
N ARG A 61 -31.41 5.46 -5.74
CA ARG A 61 -32.73 4.83 -6.00
C ARG A 61 -32.70 3.30 -5.80
N TRP A 62 -33.70 2.68 -5.21
CA TRP A 62 -35.09 2.54 -5.64
C TRP A 62 -36.00 2.49 -4.41
#